data_AF-A0AAI8U2B0-F1
#
_entry.id   AF-A0AAI8U2B0-F1
#
_cell.length_a   1.000
_cell.length_b   1.000
_cell.length_c   1.000
_cell.angle_alpha   90.00
_cell.angle_beta   90.00
_cell.angle_gamma   90.00
#
_symmetry.space_group_name_H-M   'P 1'
#
loop_
_entity.id
_entity.type
_entity.pdbx_description
1 polymer ?
#
loop_
_entity_poly.entity_id
_entity_poly.type
_entity_poly.pdbx_seq_one_letter_code
_entity_poly.pdbx_strand_id
1 'polypeptide(L)'
;MTDVQLCLDYGITTAERFERFHDENPIVYLVLVRLAREWVQRTGRHKVGLAALRERARWEIAMATNDPDFKLNNNYTPFYARLIMARCPDLADIFDLRTSEADAWITTYLQGAPTP
;
A
#
# COMPACT_ATOMS: atom_id res chain seq x y z
N MET A 1 -17.68 -26.49 -14.80
CA MET A 1 -18.14 -25.36 -15.62
C MET A 1 -18.27 -24.17 -14.69
N THR A 2 -17.32 -23.27 -14.85
CA THR A 2 -17.01 -22.11 -14.04
C THR A 2 -18.05 -21.04 -14.31
N ASP A 3 -18.92 -20.74 -13.35
CA ASP A 3 -19.79 -19.55 -13.44
C ASP A 3 -20.31 -19.09 -12.06
N VAL A 4 -19.39 -18.99 -11.09
CA VAL A 4 -19.70 -18.37 -9.77
C VAL A 4 -19.13 -16.94 -9.69
N GLN A 5 -18.39 -16.48 -10.71
CA GLN A 5 -17.66 -15.21 -10.70
C GLN A 5 -18.53 -13.98 -11.06
N LEU A 6 -19.86 -14.14 -11.16
CA LEU A 6 -20.80 -13.11 -11.64
C LEU A 6 -21.83 -12.67 -10.58
N CYS A 7 -21.54 -12.87 -9.29
CA CYS A 7 -22.33 -12.29 -8.20
C CYS A 7 -21.76 -10.91 -7.75
N LEU A 8 -22.14 -9.86 -8.48
CA LEU A 8 -22.42 -8.50 -8.00
C LEU A 8 -21.36 -7.82 -7.09
N ASP A 9 -20.38 -7.15 -7.71
CA ASP A 9 -19.46 -6.18 -7.06
C ASP A 9 -20.15 -4.86 -6.64
N TYR A 10 -21.43 -4.89 -6.24
CA TYR A 10 -22.18 -3.72 -5.77
C TYR A 10 -22.09 -3.64 -4.24
N GLY A 11 -20.97 -3.14 -3.71
CA GLY A 11 -20.85 -2.87 -2.27
C GLY A 11 -19.46 -2.84 -1.65
N ILE A 12 -18.41 -3.28 -2.35
CA ILE A 12 -17.06 -3.31 -1.77
C ILE A 12 -16.49 -1.89 -1.70
N THR A 13 -16.01 -1.48 -0.53
CA THR A 13 -15.34 -0.20 -0.27
C THR A 13 -13.93 -0.18 -0.86
N THR A 14 -13.32 1.00 -0.97
CA THR A 14 -11.91 1.09 -1.39
C THR A 14 -10.97 0.45 -0.39
N ALA A 15 -11.31 0.51 0.91
CA ALA A 15 -10.57 -0.16 1.98
C ALA A 15 -10.54 -1.68 1.81
N GLU A 16 -11.70 -2.31 1.60
CA GLU A 16 -11.77 -3.77 1.39
C GLU A 16 -11.06 -4.20 0.09
N ARG A 17 -11.16 -3.40 -0.98
CA ARG A 17 -10.38 -3.63 -2.21
C ARG A 17 -8.87 -3.50 -1.96
N PHE A 18 -8.46 -2.53 -1.13
CA PHE A 18 -7.08 -2.35 -0.75
C PHE A 18 -6.56 -3.54 0.06
N GLU A 19 -7.31 -4.00 1.07
CA GLU A 19 -6.92 -5.13 1.92
C GLU A 19 -6.74 -6.39 1.08
N ARG A 20 -7.72 -6.74 0.24
CA ARG A 20 -7.59 -7.88 -0.68
C ARG A 20 -6.35 -7.77 -1.56
N PHE A 21 -6.15 -6.61 -2.17
CA PHE A 21 -4.97 -6.38 -3.00
C PHE A 21 -3.67 -6.48 -2.21
N HIS A 22 -3.62 -5.95 -0.99
CA HIS A 22 -2.44 -6.00 -0.12
C HIS A 22 -2.09 -7.43 0.28
N ASP A 23 -3.10 -8.23 0.63
CA ASP A 23 -2.94 -9.63 1.03
C ASP A 23 -2.52 -10.52 -0.14
N GLU A 24 -3.06 -10.27 -1.35
CA GLU A 24 -2.66 -10.97 -2.57
C GLU A 24 -1.26 -10.54 -3.07
N ASN A 25 -0.81 -9.32 -2.75
CA ASN A 25 0.42 -8.72 -3.28
C ASN A 25 1.34 -8.17 -2.18
N PRO A 26 1.81 -9.01 -1.22
CA PRO A 26 2.61 -8.56 -0.09
C PRO A 26 3.94 -7.90 -0.52
N ILE A 27 4.46 -8.27 -1.70
CA ILE A 27 5.68 -7.70 -2.27
C ILE A 27 5.60 -6.18 -2.46
N VAL A 28 4.42 -5.62 -2.75
CA VAL A 28 4.23 -4.18 -2.91
C VAL A 28 4.60 -3.44 -1.64
N TYR A 29 4.10 -3.92 -0.51
CA TYR A 29 4.39 -3.33 0.79
C TYR A 29 5.89 -3.41 1.12
N LEU A 30 6.50 -4.58 0.91
CA LEU A 30 7.92 -4.80 1.16
C LEU A 30 8.80 -3.85 0.33
N VAL A 31 8.50 -3.70 -0.96
CA VAL A 31 9.23 -2.79 -1.86
C VAL A 31 9.05 -1.33 -1.41
N LEU A 32 7.82 -0.91 -1.07
CA LEU A 32 7.58 0.46 -0.61
C LEU A 32 8.32 0.78 0.70
N VAL A 33 8.31 -0.14 1.67
CA VAL A 33 9.06 0.01 2.93
C VAL A 33 10.57 0.11 2.65
N ARG A 34 11.09 -0.77 1.78
CA ARG A 34 12.51 -0.75 1.39
C ARG A 34 12.90 0.59 0.77
N LEU A 35 12.12 1.06 -0.20
CA LEU A 35 12.35 2.35 -0.88
C LEU A 35 12.24 3.54 0.08
N ALA A 36 11.31 3.51 1.04
CA ALA A 36 11.19 4.55 2.05
C ALA A 36 12.42 4.59 2.98
N ARG A 37 12.95 3.42 3.37
CA ARG A 37 14.19 3.33 4.16
C ARG A 37 15.42 3.78 3.37
N GLU A 38 15.53 3.40 2.11
CA GLU A 38 16.58 3.87 1.21
C GLU A 38 16.54 5.40 1.08
N TRP A 39 15.34 5.98 0.94
CA TRP A 39 15.15 7.42 0.91
C TRP A 39 15.64 8.09 2.21
N VAL A 40 15.24 7.56 3.37
CA VAL A 40 15.71 8.05 4.68
C VAL A 40 17.22 8.05 4.77
N GLN A 41 17.86 6.94 4.39
CA GLN A 41 19.32 6.79 4.45
C GLN A 41 20.05 7.79 3.54
N ARG A 42 19.52 8.04 2.35
CA ARG A 42 20.15 8.93 1.37
C ARG A 42 19.93 10.42 1.64
N THR A 43 18.79 10.76 2.23
CA THR A 43 18.37 12.16 2.38
C THR A 43 18.51 12.68 3.80
N GLY A 44 18.78 11.82 4.79
CA GLY A 44 18.77 12.24 6.19
C GLY A 44 17.34 12.52 6.68
N ARG A 45 16.39 11.66 6.30
CA ARG A 45 14.98 11.71 6.72
C ARG A 45 14.18 12.91 6.17
N HIS A 46 14.50 13.42 4.99
CA HIS A 46 13.60 14.37 4.32
C HIS A 46 12.26 13.71 3.99
N LYS A 47 11.17 14.49 4.00
CA LYS A 47 9.83 14.04 3.62
C LYS A 47 9.81 13.57 2.16
N VAL A 48 8.95 12.61 1.85
CA VAL A 48 8.72 12.13 0.49
C VAL A 48 7.23 11.90 0.25
N GLY A 49 6.78 12.09 -0.99
CA GLY A 49 5.44 11.69 -1.39
C GLY A 49 5.39 10.20 -1.74
N LEU A 50 4.45 9.45 -1.18
CA LEU A 50 4.32 8.02 -1.50
C LEU A 50 4.06 7.78 -3.00
N ALA A 51 3.47 8.74 -3.72
CA ALA A 51 3.30 8.63 -5.17
C ALA A 51 4.62 8.39 -5.91
N ALA A 52 5.72 9.04 -5.51
CA ALA A 52 7.03 8.84 -6.12
C ALA A 52 7.56 7.41 -5.86
N LEU A 53 7.44 6.94 -4.62
CA LEU A 53 7.83 5.57 -4.26
C LEU A 53 6.95 4.53 -4.97
N ARG A 54 5.67 4.83 -5.17
CA ARG A 54 4.72 3.96 -5.87
C ARG A 54 5.08 3.77 -7.34
N GLU A 55 5.42 4.84 -8.06
CA GLU A 55 5.87 4.68 -9.46
C GLU A 55 7.18 3.91 -9.53
N ARG A 56 8.11 4.15 -8.60
CA ARG A 56 9.35 3.37 -8.51
C ARG A 56 9.08 1.89 -8.22
N ALA A 57 8.18 1.59 -7.28
CA ALA A 57 7.78 0.23 -6.95
C ALA A 57 7.12 -0.49 -8.13
N ARG A 58 6.24 0.19 -8.88
CA ARG A 58 5.65 -0.35 -10.11
C ARG A 58 6.72 -0.76 -11.12
N TRP A 59 7.69 0.12 -11.36
CA TRP A 59 8.79 -0.19 -12.27
C TRP A 59 9.58 -1.42 -11.81
N GLU A 60 9.95 -1.48 -10.53
CA GLU A 60 10.75 -2.61 -10.01
C GLU A 60 10.01 -3.93 -10.06
N ILE A 61 8.74 -3.94 -9.66
CA ILE A 61 7.93 -5.16 -9.70
C ILE A 61 7.74 -5.60 -11.15
N ALA A 62 7.41 -4.69 -12.07
CA ALA A 62 7.28 -5.01 -13.49
C ALA A 62 8.57 -5.52 -14.14
N MET A 63 9.76 -5.14 -13.62
CA MET A 63 11.03 -5.72 -14.08
C MET A 63 11.33 -7.09 -13.47
N ALA A 64 10.71 -7.42 -12.33
CA ALA A 64 10.88 -8.69 -11.63
C ALA A 64 9.81 -9.73 -11.99
N THR A 65 8.68 -9.31 -12.57
CA THR A 65 7.56 -10.19 -12.95
C THR A 65 7.14 -9.95 -14.40
N ASN A 66 6.64 -11.01 -15.06
CA ASN A 66 6.00 -10.92 -16.36
C ASN A 66 4.46 -10.90 -16.25
N ASP A 67 3.92 -10.69 -15.05
CA ASP A 67 2.48 -10.63 -14.80
C ASP A 67 1.86 -9.37 -15.45
N PRO A 68 1.07 -9.51 -16.53
CA PRO A 68 0.47 -8.39 -17.22
C PRO A 68 -0.72 -7.79 -16.45
N ASP A 69 -1.29 -8.53 -15.49
CA ASP A 69 -2.46 -8.13 -14.72
C ASP A 69 -2.09 -7.38 -13.44
N PHE A 70 -0.81 -7.39 -13.05
CA PHE A 70 -0.32 -6.64 -11.90
C PHE A 70 -0.48 -5.12 -12.10
N LYS A 71 -1.47 -4.54 -11.41
CA LYS A 71 -1.75 -3.10 -11.45
C LYS A 71 -1.94 -2.51 -10.05
N LEU A 72 -0.86 -1.97 -9.50
CA LEU A 72 -0.91 -1.19 -8.26
C LEU A 72 -1.76 0.06 -8.42
N ASN A 73 -3.00 0.09 -7.89
CA ASN A 73 -3.94 1.19 -8.06
C ASN A 73 -3.47 2.48 -7.34
N ASN A 74 -3.67 3.65 -7.96
CA ASN A 74 -3.37 4.95 -7.35
C ASN A 74 -4.16 5.19 -6.05
N ASN A 75 -5.39 4.68 -5.97
CA ASN A 75 -6.26 4.85 -4.80
C ASN A 75 -5.75 4.13 -3.55
N TYR A 76 -4.78 3.21 -3.69
CA TYR A 76 -4.16 2.50 -2.58
C TYR A 76 -3.00 3.27 -1.94
N THR A 77 -2.54 4.35 -2.58
CA THR A 77 -1.48 5.22 -2.06
C THR A 77 -1.75 5.71 -0.62
N PRO A 78 -2.90 6.33 -0.30
CA PRO A 78 -3.15 6.82 1.06
C PRO A 78 -3.19 5.71 2.12
N PHE A 79 -3.62 4.50 1.76
CA PHE A 79 -3.65 3.32 2.63
C PHE A 79 -2.23 2.84 2.94
N TYR A 80 -1.41 2.63 1.90
CA TYR A 80 -0.02 2.22 2.08
C TYR A 80 0.78 3.23 2.91
N ALA A 81 0.56 4.54 2.72
CA ALA A 81 1.29 5.56 3.48
C ALA A 81 1.06 5.40 4.99
N ARG A 82 -0.21 5.26 5.39
CA ARG A 82 -0.62 5.11 6.79
C ARG A 82 -0.20 3.76 7.35
N LEU A 83 -0.33 2.69 6.56
CA LEU A 83 0.10 1.36 6.97
C LEU A 83 1.61 1.29 7.25
N ILE A 84 2.41 1.93 6.39
CA ILE A 84 3.87 2.02 6.58
C ILE A 84 4.19 2.84 7.83
N MET A 85 3.63 4.05 7.96
CA MET A 85 3.88 4.91 9.13
C MET A 85 3.45 4.23 10.45
N ALA A 86 2.37 3.45 10.44
CA ALA A 86 1.88 2.72 11.61
C ALA A 86 2.74 1.49 11.98
N ARG A 87 3.12 0.68 10.98
CA ARG A 87 3.86 -0.59 11.21
C ARG A 87 5.37 -0.42 11.29
N CYS A 88 5.92 0.70 10.81
CA CYS A 88 7.35 0.98 10.79
C CYS A 88 7.65 2.25 11.60
N PRO A 89 7.96 2.13 12.91
CA PRO A 89 8.25 3.29 13.76
C PRO A 89 9.39 4.17 13.23
N ASP A 90 10.36 3.58 12.53
CA ASP A 90 11.46 4.29 11.88
C ASP A 90 11.00 5.22 10.75
N LEU A 91 9.79 4.98 10.22
CA LEU A 91 9.15 5.70 9.11
C LEU A 91 7.89 6.47 9.54
N ALA A 92 7.60 6.57 10.84
CA ALA A 92 6.32 7.08 11.36
C ALA A 92 5.92 8.49 10.87
N ASP A 93 6.87 9.29 10.40
CA ASP A 93 6.64 10.67 9.93
C ASP A 93 7.28 10.90 8.54
N ILE A 94 7.47 9.87 7.72
CA ILE A 94 8.23 10.02 6.47
C ILE A 94 7.41 10.64 5.32
N PHE A 95 6.08 10.55 5.37
CA PHE A 95 5.19 11.01 4.30
C PHE A 95 4.44 12.29 4.68
N ASP A 96 4.28 13.19 3.72
CA ASP A 96 3.30 14.28 3.82
C ASP A 96 1.90 13.75 3.44
N LEU A 97 1.02 13.68 4.43
CA LEU A 97 -0.32 13.15 4.24
C LEU A 97 -1.33 14.24 3.91
N ARG A 98 -2.24 13.91 2.98
CA ARG A 98 -3.52 14.62 2.81
C ARG A 98 -4.62 13.82 3.48
N THR A 99 -5.68 14.51 3.92
CA THR A 99 -6.89 13.88 4.47
C THR A 99 -7.45 12.84 3.50
N SER A 100 -7.82 11.68 4.03
CA SER A 100 -8.32 10.55 3.24
C SER A 100 -9.17 9.62 4.12
N GLU A 101 -10.06 8.84 3.50
CA GLU A 101 -10.76 7.72 4.17
C GLU A 101 -9.80 6.74 4.86
N ALA A 102 -8.55 6.67 4.38
CA ALA A 102 -7.51 5.85 4.97
C ALA A 102 -7.18 6.24 6.43
N ASP A 103 -7.48 7.48 6.87
CA ASP A 103 -7.31 7.95 8.25
C ASP A 103 -8.21 7.17 9.23
N ALA A 104 -9.48 6.97 8.86
CA ALA A 104 -10.40 6.17 9.65
C ALA A 104 -10.06 4.68 9.53
N TRP A 105 -9.77 4.23 8.32
CA TRP A 105 -9.43 2.83 8.04
C TRP A 105 -8.25 2.32 8.87
N ILE A 106 -7.14 3.06 8.97
CA ILE A 106 -5.94 2.56 9.66
C ILE A 106 -6.22 2.29 11.15
N THR A 107 -7.13 3.04 11.76
CA THR A 107 -7.52 2.84 13.15
C THR A 107 -8.26 1.52 13.33
N THR A 108 -9.25 1.23 12.46
CA THR A 108 -9.99 -0.02 12.46
C THR A 108 -9.11 -1.22 12.11
N TYR A 109 -8.27 -1.07 11.09
CA TYR A 109 -7.39 -2.13 10.58
C TYR A 109 -6.42 -2.64 11.66
N LEU A 110 -5.82 -1.73 12.45
CA LEU A 110 -4.90 -2.10 13.52
C LEU A 110 -5.59 -2.75 14.73
N GLN A 111 -6.89 -2.53 14.92
CA GLN A 111 -7.67 -3.18 15.98
C GLN A 111 -8.08 -4.61 15.63
N GLY A 112 -8.24 -4.92 14.33
CA GLY A 112 -8.67 -6.22 13.84
C GLY A 112 -7.57 -7.16 13.35
N ALA A 113 -6.35 -6.67 13.14
CA ALA A 113 -5.26 -7.50 12.63
C ALA A 113 -4.71 -8.47 13.71
N PRO A 114 -4.49 -9.76 13.42
CA PRO A 114 -3.72 -10.61 14.31
C PRO A 114 -2.33 -9.99 14.47
N THR A 115 -1.91 -9.82 15.72
CA THR A 115 -0.58 -9.36 16.11
C THR A 115 0.45 -10.31 15.47
N PRO A 116 1.54 -9.80 14.86
CA PRO A 116 2.44 -10.59 14.01
C PRO A 116 3.03 -11.83 14.67
#